data_AF-A0A1H6MHI9-F1
#
_entry.id   AF-A0A1H6MHI9-F1
#
_cell.length_a   1.000
_cell.length_b   1.000
_cell.length_c   1.000
_cell.angle_alpha   90.00
_cell.angle_beta   90.00
_cell.angle_gamma   90.00
#
_symmetry.space_group_name_H-M   'P 1'
#
loop_
_entity.id
_entity.type
_entity.pdbx_description
1 polymer ?
#
loop_
_entity_poly.entity_id
_entity_poly.type
_entity_poly.pdbx_seq_one_letter_code
_entity_poly.pdbx_strand_id
1 'polypeptide(L)'
;MNRILLFLILISFTISCGNSDREKQLHDRERALQIRIDSFAAKENEYRALLQMKDSIAVLDSIKKLTDSINLTAVKPWADSLAGKWNGRLICVESNCNDYVIGDQRVNTWNFANDTLKLYASLLNNKNEIVRTYDAVFNGDDIVLSHKTDPSVAKNVQIRTILNNIQKDKLTGTYTIIKNNDCIAKFSIEFTRPSNRTK
;
A
#
# COMPACT_ATOMS: atom_id res chain seq x y z
N MET A 1 -49.69 16.03 -88.76
CA MET A 1 -49.04 16.15 -87.45
C MET A 1 -49.53 15.16 -86.38
N ASN A 2 -50.68 14.46 -86.54
CA ASN A 2 -51.19 13.51 -85.53
C ASN A 2 -50.54 12.11 -85.50
N ARG A 3 -49.93 11.63 -86.59
CA ARG A 3 -49.36 10.26 -86.63
C ARG A 3 -48.00 10.12 -85.94
N ILE A 4 -47.19 11.17 -85.93
CA ILE A 4 -45.86 11.17 -85.28
C ILE A 4 -46.00 11.24 -83.76
N LEU A 5 -46.97 12.04 -83.26
CA LEU A 5 -47.24 12.16 -81.83
C LEU A 5 -47.72 10.82 -81.24
N LEU A 6 -48.56 10.09 -81.98
CA LEU A 6 -49.06 8.77 -81.59
C LEU A 6 -47.94 7.71 -81.55
N PHE A 7 -46.98 7.76 -82.47
CA PHE A 7 -45.79 6.91 -82.44
C PHE A 7 -44.87 7.25 -81.27
N LEU A 8 -44.71 8.52 -80.93
CA LEU A 8 -43.88 8.95 -79.80
C LEU A 8 -44.46 8.50 -78.45
N ILE A 9 -45.79 8.53 -78.31
CA ILE A 9 -46.51 8.07 -77.11
C ILE A 9 -46.45 6.55 -76.97
N LEU A 10 -46.45 5.81 -78.08
CA LEU A 10 -46.34 4.35 -78.05
C LEU A 10 -44.92 3.89 -77.68
N ILE A 11 -43.88 4.63 -78.10
CA ILE A 11 -42.48 4.34 -77.75
C ILE A 11 -42.17 4.70 -76.29
N SER A 12 -42.80 5.74 -75.72
CA SER A 12 -42.57 6.09 -74.31
C SER A 12 -43.20 5.09 -73.33
N PHE A 13 -44.27 4.39 -73.72
CA PHE A 13 -44.89 3.36 -72.88
C PHE A 13 -44.09 2.05 -72.82
N THR A 14 -43.22 1.75 -73.80
CA THR A 14 -42.43 0.51 -73.81
C THR A 14 -41.13 0.58 -73.01
N ILE A 15 -40.68 1.78 -72.61
CA ILE A 15 -39.45 1.98 -71.83
C ILE A 15 -39.72 1.85 -70.31
N SER A 16 -40.99 1.92 -69.88
CA SER A 16 -41.36 1.88 -68.46
C SER A 16 -41.64 0.48 -67.91
N CYS A 17 -41.48 -0.59 -68.70
CA CYS A 17 -41.80 -1.95 -68.30
C CYS A 17 -40.52 -2.82 -68.30
N GLY A 18 -39.71 -2.70 -67.24
CA GLY A 18 -38.45 -3.47 -67.15
C GLY A 18 -37.64 -3.31 -65.86
N ASN A 19 -38.24 -2.84 -64.75
CA ASN A 19 -37.49 -2.51 -63.52
C ASN A 19 -37.83 -3.36 -62.29
N SER A 20 -38.79 -4.29 -62.39
CA SER A 20 -39.25 -5.11 -61.26
C SER A 20 -38.18 -6.06 -60.70
N ASP A 21 -37.31 -6.59 -61.56
CA ASP A 21 -36.21 -7.48 -61.14
C ASP A 21 -35.10 -6.70 -60.41
N ARG A 22 -34.89 -5.44 -60.80
CA ARG A 22 -33.94 -4.54 -60.13
C ARG A 22 -34.45 -4.13 -58.75
N GLU A 23 -35.74 -3.85 -58.61
CA GLU A 23 -36.38 -3.55 -57.32
C GLU A 23 -36.35 -4.75 -56.37
N LYS A 24 -36.63 -5.96 -56.86
CA LYS A 24 -36.47 -7.19 -56.07
C LYS A 24 -35.03 -7.39 -55.61
N GLN A 25 -34.06 -7.21 -56.50
CA GLN A 25 -32.63 -7.34 -56.15
C GLN A 25 -32.20 -6.29 -55.11
N LEU A 26 -32.75 -5.07 -55.17
CA LEU A 26 -32.50 -4.02 -54.17
C LEU A 26 -33.10 -4.40 -52.83
N HIS A 27 -34.36 -4.84 -52.78
CA HIS A 27 -35.01 -5.27 -51.53
C HIS A 27 -34.33 -6.48 -50.88
N ASP A 28 -33.85 -7.45 -51.67
CA ASP A 28 -33.12 -8.59 -51.13
C ASP A 28 -31.76 -8.17 -50.55
N ARG A 29 -31.08 -7.20 -51.18
CA ARG A 29 -29.86 -6.60 -50.64
C ARG A 29 -30.12 -5.81 -49.36
N GLU A 30 -31.17 -5.00 -49.31
CA GLU A 30 -31.58 -4.26 -48.12
C GLU A 30 -31.88 -5.20 -46.95
N ARG A 31 -32.65 -6.28 -47.20
CA ARG A 31 -32.94 -7.30 -46.19
C ARG A 31 -31.65 -7.98 -45.69
N ALA A 32 -30.74 -8.33 -46.59
CA ALA A 32 -29.46 -8.94 -46.23
C ALA A 32 -28.50 -7.99 -45.50
N LEU A 33 -28.62 -6.67 -45.73
CA LEU A 33 -27.89 -5.65 -44.98
C LEU A 33 -28.50 -5.45 -43.60
N GLN A 34 -29.83 -5.40 -43.49
CA GLN A 34 -30.52 -5.25 -42.21
C GLN A 34 -30.20 -6.40 -41.25
N ILE A 35 -30.27 -7.65 -41.72
CA ILE A 35 -29.91 -8.83 -40.91
C ILE A 35 -28.46 -8.72 -40.38
N ARG A 36 -27.54 -8.21 -41.20
CA ARG A 36 -26.15 -7.98 -40.78
C ARG A 36 -26.06 -6.89 -39.73
N ILE A 37 -26.71 -5.74 -39.93
CA ILE A 37 -26.76 -4.64 -38.96
C ILE A 37 -27.29 -5.14 -37.62
N ASP A 38 -28.38 -5.89 -37.62
CA ASP A 38 -28.97 -6.45 -36.40
C ASP A 38 -28.00 -7.42 -35.70
N SER A 39 -27.29 -8.26 -36.48
CA SER A 39 -26.29 -9.17 -35.91
C SER A 39 -25.10 -8.43 -35.28
N PHE A 40 -24.66 -7.32 -35.88
CA PHE A 40 -23.60 -6.48 -35.34
C PHE A 40 -24.06 -5.75 -34.09
N ALA A 41 -25.29 -5.23 -34.06
CA ALA A 41 -25.87 -4.58 -32.90
C ALA A 41 -25.98 -5.55 -31.69
N ALA A 42 -26.39 -6.80 -31.94
CA ALA A 42 -26.42 -7.84 -30.91
C ALA A 42 -25.01 -8.14 -30.35
N LYS A 43 -24.02 -8.26 -31.23
CA LYS A 43 -22.62 -8.50 -30.84
C LYS A 43 -22.00 -7.33 -30.08
N GLU A 44 -22.30 -6.10 -30.49
CA GLU A 44 -21.83 -4.90 -29.79
C GLU A 44 -22.42 -4.82 -28.37
N ASN A 45 -23.71 -5.12 -28.21
CA ASN A 45 -24.35 -5.14 -26.89
C ASN A 45 -23.74 -6.21 -25.97
N GLU A 46 -23.48 -7.41 -26.49
CA GLU A 46 -22.81 -8.48 -25.75
C GLU A 46 -21.40 -8.05 -25.32
N TYR A 47 -20.63 -7.44 -26.23
CA TYR A 47 -19.30 -6.93 -25.93
C TYR A 47 -19.30 -5.83 -24.86
N ARG A 48 -20.26 -4.90 -24.91
CA ARG A 48 -20.42 -3.85 -23.90
C ARG A 48 -20.76 -4.43 -22.53
N ALA A 49 -21.62 -5.45 -22.46
CA ALA A 49 -21.95 -6.14 -21.20
C ALA A 49 -20.72 -6.85 -20.59
N LEU A 50 -19.91 -7.50 -21.42
CA LEU A 50 -18.67 -8.15 -20.97
C LEU A 50 -17.65 -7.14 -20.44
N LEU A 51 -17.51 -5.98 -21.08
CA LEU A 51 -16.66 -4.90 -20.59
C LEU A 51 -17.10 -4.41 -19.21
N GLN A 52 -18.41 -4.17 -19.01
CA GLN A 52 -18.95 -3.76 -17.72
C GLN A 52 -18.70 -4.79 -16.62
N MET A 53 -18.82 -6.08 -16.93
CA MET A 53 -18.52 -7.16 -15.99
C MET A 53 -17.04 -7.18 -15.62
N LYS A 54 -16.15 -7.05 -16.60
CA LYS A 54 -14.69 -6.98 -16.38
C LYS A 54 -14.32 -5.82 -15.45
N ASP A 55 -14.90 -4.65 -15.68
CA ASP A 55 -14.65 -3.47 -14.86
C ASP A 55 -15.20 -3.67 -13.43
N SER A 56 -16.36 -4.30 -13.29
CA SER A 56 -16.93 -4.65 -11.98
C SER A 56 -16.04 -5.64 -11.21
N ILE A 57 -15.48 -6.64 -11.89
CA ILE A 57 -14.54 -7.59 -11.29
C ILE A 57 -13.24 -6.89 -10.86
N ALA A 58 -12.72 -5.96 -11.67
CA ALA A 58 -11.53 -5.20 -11.31
C ALA A 58 -11.76 -4.32 -10.07
N VAL A 59 -12.94 -3.70 -9.96
CA VAL A 59 -13.34 -2.96 -8.76
C VAL A 59 -13.40 -3.90 -7.56
N LEU A 60 -14.07 -5.06 -7.68
CA LEU A 60 -14.15 -6.03 -6.59
C LEU A 60 -12.78 -6.59 -6.18
N ASP A 61 -11.87 -6.85 -7.12
CA ASP A 61 -10.49 -7.29 -6.86
C ASP A 61 -9.69 -6.18 -6.15
N SER A 62 -9.84 -4.92 -6.56
CA SER A 62 -9.21 -3.79 -5.87
C SER A 62 -9.75 -3.58 -4.46
N ILE A 63 -11.07 -3.73 -4.24
CA ILE A 63 -11.69 -3.70 -2.90
C ILE A 63 -11.16 -4.86 -2.06
N LYS A 64 -11.11 -6.08 -2.61
CA LYS A 64 -10.57 -7.25 -1.91
C LYS A 64 -9.11 -7.07 -1.53
N LYS A 65 -8.26 -6.55 -2.42
CA LYS A 65 -6.87 -6.21 -2.10
C LYS A 65 -6.77 -5.15 -1.01
N LEU A 66 -7.67 -4.17 -1.02
CA LEU A 66 -7.78 -3.20 0.07
C LEU A 66 -8.18 -3.90 1.37
N THR A 67 -9.19 -4.77 1.37
CA THR A 67 -9.64 -5.52 2.55
C THR A 67 -8.60 -6.51 3.05
N ASP A 68 -7.82 -7.14 2.17
CA ASP A 68 -6.72 -8.02 2.57
C ASP A 68 -5.54 -7.21 3.16
N SER A 69 -5.32 -5.97 2.67
CA SER A 69 -4.38 -5.00 3.29
C SER A 69 -4.94 -4.38 4.58
N ILE A 70 -6.26 -4.32 4.70
CA ILE A 70 -7.05 -3.91 5.88
C ILE A 70 -7.56 -5.17 6.58
N ASN A 71 -6.81 -6.28 6.54
CA ASN A 71 -6.85 -7.23 7.64
C ASN A 71 -6.20 -6.51 8.81
N LEU A 72 -7.03 -5.67 9.42
CA LEU A 72 -6.83 -4.95 10.66
C LEU A 72 -6.82 -6.00 11.77
N THR A 73 -5.86 -6.92 11.73
CA THR A 73 -5.39 -7.62 12.93
C THR A 73 -4.95 -6.52 13.85
N ALA A 74 -5.84 -6.14 14.77
CA ALA A 74 -5.55 -5.23 15.86
C ALA A 74 -4.17 -5.63 16.39
N VAL A 75 -3.22 -4.71 16.32
CA VAL A 75 -1.85 -5.00 16.76
C VAL A 75 -1.96 -5.52 18.18
N LYS A 76 -1.48 -6.74 18.39
CA LYS A 76 -1.49 -7.35 19.72
C LYS A 76 -0.69 -6.41 20.62
N PRO A 77 -1.33 -5.82 21.67
CA PRO A 77 -0.64 -4.87 22.52
C PRO A 77 0.54 -5.55 23.22
N TRP A 78 1.46 -4.74 23.73
CA TRP A 78 2.50 -5.25 24.61
C TRP A 78 1.86 -6.06 25.75
N ALA A 79 2.47 -7.18 26.11
CA ALA A 79 2.11 -7.85 27.35
C ALA A 79 2.31 -6.87 28.52
N ASP A 80 1.50 -6.99 29.57
CA ASP A 80 1.59 -6.11 30.76
C ASP A 80 3.00 -6.12 31.38
N SER A 81 3.72 -7.24 31.25
CA SER A 81 5.10 -7.39 31.69
C SER A 81 6.11 -6.56 30.89
N LEU A 82 5.76 -6.08 29.70
CA LEU A 82 6.63 -5.28 28.82
C LEU A 82 6.17 -3.83 28.69
N ALA A 83 4.86 -3.58 28.77
CA ALA A 83 4.28 -2.26 28.64
C ALA A 83 4.76 -1.28 29.74
N GLY A 84 4.81 0.01 29.40
CA GLY A 84 5.07 1.10 30.34
C GLY A 84 6.53 1.56 30.39
N LYS A 85 6.87 2.23 31.50
CA LYS A 85 8.18 2.90 31.66
C LYS A 85 9.30 1.92 32.03
N TRP A 86 10.49 2.21 31.49
CA TRP A 86 11.74 1.49 31.69
C TRP A 86 12.91 2.47 31.85
N ASN A 87 13.85 2.14 32.73
CA ASN A 87 15.13 2.82 32.85
C ASN A 87 16.16 2.11 31.98
N GLY A 88 16.62 2.75 30.90
CA GLY A 88 17.62 2.23 30.00
C GLY A 88 19.02 2.71 30.36
N ARG A 89 19.94 1.78 30.57
CA ARG A 89 21.38 2.02 30.72
C ARG A 89 22.10 1.52 29.47
N LEU A 90 22.77 2.43 28.77
CA LEU A 90 23.58 2.13 27.59
C LEU A 90 25.05 2.26 27.95
N ILE A 91 25.87 1.31 27.49
CA ILE A 91 27.33 1.32 27.64
C ILE A 91 27.94 1.12 26.25
N CYS A 92 28.77 2.05 25.78
CA CYS A 92 29.48 1.92 24.52
C CYS A 92 30.49 0.77 24.59
N VAL A 93 30.35 -0.22 23.72
CA VAL A 93 31.24 -1.39 23.68
C VAL A 93 32.15 -1.38 22.45
N GLU A 94 31.72 -0.74 21.37
CA GLU A 94 32.45 -0.65 20.11
C GLU A 94 32.07 0.66 19.42
N SER A 95 33.04 1.41 18.91
CA SER A 95 32.78 2.65 18.17
C SER A 95 33.93 2.95 17.23
N ASN A 96 33.61 3.27 15.98
CA ASN A 96 34.52 3.94 15.03
C ASN A 96 34.17 5.45 14.87
N CYS A 97 33.28 5.96 15.72
CA CYS A 97 32.75 7.31 15.66
C CYS A 97 33.51 8.25 16.60
N ASN A 98 33.86 9.45 16.11
CA ASN A 98 34.52 10.48 16.94
C ASN A 98 33.69 10.95 18.14
N ASP A 99 32.35 10.87 18.03
CA ASP A 99 31.42 11.35 19.07
C ASP A 99 31.14 10.33 20.19
N TYR A 100 31.68 9.10 20.10
CA TYR A 100 31.40 8.03 21.05
C TYR A 100 32.68 7.29 21.45
N VAL A 101 32.97 7.29 22.75
CA VAL A 101 34.14 6.64 23.32
C VAL A 101 33.73 5.32 23.96
N ILE A 102 34.54 4.28 23.79
CA ILE A 102 34.30 2.97 24.43
C ILE A 102 34.28 3.16 25.95
N GLY A 103 33.25 2.63 26.60
CA GLY A 103 33.00 2.81 28.03
C GLY A 103 32.02 3.95 28.36
N ASP A 104 31.64 4.80 27.40
CA ASP A 104 30.63 5.84 27.59
C ASP A 104 29.33 5.26 28.13
N GLN A 105 28.80 5.86 29.19
CA GLN A 105 27.54 5.42 29.82
C GLN A 105 26.47 6.49 29.68
N ARG A 106 25.24 6.04 29.35
CA ARG A 106 24.07 6.92 29.28
C ARG A 106 22.90 6.25 29.97
N VAL A 107 22.13 7.04 30.72
CA VAL A 107 20.92 6.58 31.40
C VAL A 107 19.76 7.40 30.89
N ASN A 108 18.75 6.72 30.38
CA ASN A 108 17.61 7.33 29.72
C ASN A 108 16.31 6.66 30.20
N THR A 109 15.19 7.37 30.09
CA THR A 109 13.87 6.82 30.36
C THR A 109 13.19 6.44 29.04
N TRP A 110 12.61 5.24 28.99
CA TRP A 110 11.88 4.74 27.83
C TRP A 110 10.45 4.39 28.21
N ASN A 111 9.52 4.50 27.27
CA ASN A 111 8.13 4.11 27.44
C ASN A 111 7.71 3.18 26.30
N PHE A 112 7.38 1.94 26.62
CA PHE A 112 6.90 0.93 25.69
C PHE A 112 5.37 1.01 25.64
N ALA A 113 4.84 1.35 24.48
CA ALA A 113 3.41 1.54 24.28
C ALA A 113 3.00 1.04 22.90
N ASN A 114 1.69 1.02 22.66
CA ASN A 114 1.13 0.66 21.38
C ASN A 114 0.03 1.65 21.04
N ASP A 115 -0.22 1.80 19.74
CA ASP A 115 -1.43 2.42 19.23
C ASP A 115 -2.30 1.33 18.57
N THR A 116 -3.30 1.76 17.79
CA THR A 116 -4.19 0.85 17.06
C THR A 116 -3.51 0.15 15.88
N LEU A 117 -2.36 0.63 15.42
CA LEU A 117 -1.69 0.25 14.17
C LEU A 117 -0.29 -0.35 14.36
N LYS A 118 0.39 -0.08 15.48
CA LYS A 118 1.77 -0.53 15.74
C LYS A 118 2.16 -0.53 17.21
N LEU A 119 3.18 -1.34 17.50
CA LEU A 119 3.97 -1.26 18.72
C LEU A 119 5.05 -0.19 18.54
N TYR A 120 5.33 0.57 19.59
CA TYR A 120 6.41 1.54 19.58
C TYR A 120 7.07 1.67 20.96
N ALA A 121 8.26 2.25 20.97
CA ALA A 121 8.95 2.64 22.18
C ALA A 121 9.40 4.10 22.06
N SER A 122 9.11 4.90 23.08
CA SER A 122 9.46 6.32 23.10
C SER A 122 10.58 6.59 24.11
N LEU A 123 11.64 7.22 23.66
CA LEU A 123 12.70 7.78 24.50
C LEU A 123 12.23 9.12 25.07
N LEU A 124 12.27 9.24 26.40
CA LEU A 124 11.80 10.41 27.14
C LEU A 124 12.98 11.22 27.69
N ASN A 125 12.80 12.54 27.79
CA ASN A 125 13.72 13.42 28.52
C ASN A 125 13.39 13.47 30.03
N ASN A 126 14.17 14.25 30.79
CA ASN A 126 13.98 14.42 32.24
C ASN A 126 12.63 15.06 32.62
N LYS A 127 11.98 15.77 31.69
CA LYS A 127 10.63 16.37 31.86
C LYS A 127 9.51 15.43 31.41
N ASN A 128 9.81 14.16 31.09
CA ASN A 128 8.90 13.17 30.50
C ASN A 128 8.36 13.54 29.10
N GLU A 129 9.03 14.42 28.36
CA GLU A 129 8.67 14.74 26.98
C GLU A 129 9.35 13.76 26.01
N ILE A 130 8.68 13.45 24.90
CA ILE A 130 9.18 12.49 23.90
C ILE A 130 10.32 13.14 23.10
N VAL A 131 11.50 12.56 23.18
CA VAL A 131 12.70 12.95 22.40
C VAL A 131 12.74 12.23 21.06
N ARG A 132 12.34 10.96 21.05
CA ARG A 132 12.35 10.11 19.86
C ARG A 132 11.41 8.93 20.03
N THR A 133 10.74 8.56 18.94
CA THR A 133 9.91 7.34 18.87
C THR A 133 10.58 6.32 17.95
N TYR A 134 10.54 5.06 18.37
CA TYR A 134 11.06 3.91 17.66
C TYR A 134 9.89 3.00 17.29
N ASP A 135 9.86 2.54 16.05
CA ASP A 135 8.95 1.47 15.64
C ASP A 135 9.44 0.16 16.25
N ALA A 136 8.51 -0.64 16.78
CA ALA A 136 8.82 -1.87 17.47
C ALA A 136 8.19 -3.07 16.76
N VAL A 137 8.95 -4.15 16.68
CA VAL A 137 8.50 -5.46 16.23
C VAL A 137 8.82 -6.48 17.31
N PHE A 138 7.83 -7.29 17.67
CA PHE A 138 7.98 -8.35 18.68
C PHE A 138 7.66 -9.70 18.05
N ASN A 139 8.65 -10.58 18.01
CA ASN A 139 8.54 -11.89 17.36
C ASN A 139 8.30 -13.04 18.36
N GLY A 140 8.05 -12.73 19.64
CA GLY A 140 7.89 -13.71 20.72
C GLY A 140 9.15 -13.83 21.59
N ASP A 141 10.32 -13.95 20.96
CA ASP A 141 11.60 -14.12 21.67
C ASP A 141 12.43 -12.83 21.70
N ASP A 142 12.36 -12.06 20.62
CA ASP A 142 13.14 -10.83 20.43
C ASP A 142 12.23 -9.61 20.25
N ILE A 143 12.68 -8.48 20.79
CA ILE A 143 12.14 -7.16 20.49
C ILE A 143 13.15 -6.40 19.63
N VAL A 144 12.71 -5.96 18.45
CA VAL A 144 13.49 -5.12 17.56
C VAL A 144 12.89 -3.72 17.55
N LEU A 145 13.69 -2.72 17.96
CA LEU A 145 13.33 -1.31 17.87
C LEU A 145 14.13 -0.66 16.76
N SER A 146 13.45 0.04 15.85
CA SER A 146 14.10 0.73 14.73
C SER A 146 13.69 2.19 14.66
N HIS A 147 14.66 3.05 14.36
CA HIS A 147 14.43 4.44 14.01
C HIS A 147 15.35 4.82 12.86
N LYS A 148 14.81 5.53 11.87
CA LYS A 148 15.59 6.05 10.75
C LYS A 148 15.14 7.49 10.51
N THR A 149 16.11 8.41 10.47
CA THR A 149 15.85 9.78 10.04
C THR A 149 15.61 9.82 8.54
N ASP A 150 14.81 10.78 8.08
CA ASP A 150 14.55 10.99 6.65
C ASP A 150 15.89 11.15 5.87
N PRO A 151 16.06 10.46 4.73
CA PRO A 151 17.25 10.59 3.87
C PRO A 151 17.58 12.03 3.44
N SER A 152 16.57 12.90 3.33
CA SER A 152 16.72 14.30 2.94
C SER A 152 17.38 15.19 4.03
N VAL A 153 17.47 14.70 5.26
CA VAL A 153 18.10 15.43 6.37
C VAL A 153 19.61 15.23 6.35
N ALA A 154 20.37 16.35 6.35
CA ALA A 154 21.82 16.36 6.26
C ALA A 154 22.55 15.47 7.31
N LYS A 155 21.93 15.25 8.46
CA LYS A 155 22.39 14.30 9.49
C LYS A 155 21.46 13.08 9.53
N ASN A 156 21.70 12.13 8.64
CA ASN A 156 20.96 10.87 8.65
C ASN A 156 21.50 9.97 9.77
N VAL A 157 20.59 9.42 10.56
CA VAL A 157 20.92 8.45 11.60
C VAL A 157 19.94 7.29 11.49
N GLN A 158 20.50 6.08 11.44
CA GLN A 158 19.78 4.85 11.60
C GLN A 158 20.13 4.24 12.94
N ILE A 159 19.12 3.86 13.70
CA ILE A 159 19.26 3.27 15.02
C ILE A 159 18.51 1.96 15.04
N ARG A 160 19.18 0.91 15.52
CA ARG A 160 18.58 -0.41 15.70
C ARG A 160 18.90 -0.95 17.08
N THR A 161 17.87 -1.31 17.82
CA THR A 161 18.00 -1.97 19.11
C THR A 161 17.44 -3.38 18.98
N ILE A 162 18.16 -4.37 19.47
CA ILE A 162 17.73 -5.77 19.53
C ILE A 162 17.80 -6.18 20.98
N LEU A 163 16.66 -6.55 21.56
CA LEU A 163 16.55 -7.10 22.91
C LEU A 163 16.22 -8.58 22.77
N ASN A 164 17.17 -9.43 23.13
CA ASN A 164 17.12 -10.88 22.95
C ASN A 164 17.15 -11.66 24.27
N ASN A 165 17.21 -10.94 25.40
CA ASN A 165 17.07 -11.53 26.73
C ASN A 165 16.02 -10.71 27.48
N ILE A 166 14.81 -11.26 27.48
CA ILE A 166 13.58 -10.66 27.98
C ILE A 166 13.21 -11.35 29.28
N GLN A 167 13.31 -10.63 30.39
CA GLN A 167 12.85 -11.07 31.71
C GLN A 167 11.81 -10.09 32.22
N LYS A 168 11.04 -10.50 33.24
CA LYS A 168 9.92 -9.72 33.79
C LYS A 168 10.30 -8.28 34.16
N ASP A 169 11.47 -8.09 34.78
CA ASP A 169 11.92 -6.81 35.32
C ASP A 169 13.22 -6.29 34.68
N LYS A 170 13.77 -7.05 33.72
CA LYS A 170 15.05 -6.76 33.07
C LYS A 170 15.02 -7.17 31.61
N LEU A 171 15.38 -6.25 30.72
CA LEU A 171 15.59 -6.54 29.30
C LEU A 171 17.03 -6.20 28.94
N THR A 172 17.70 -7.05 28.20
CA THR A 172 19.08 -6.77 27.75
C THR A 172 19.25 -7.05 26.27
N GLY A 173 20.24 -6.39 25.67
CA GLY A 173 20.56 -6.59 24.27
C GLY A 173 21.56 -5.58 23.73
N THR A 174 21.45 -5.28 22.44
CA THR A 174 22.40 -4.43 21.71
C THR A 174 21.68 -3.22 21.10
N TYR A 175 22.26 -2.03 21.27
CA TYR A 175 21.81 -0.78 20.67
C TYR A 175 22.87 -0.30 19.68
N THR A 176 22.54 -0.23 18.39
CA THR A 176 23.46 0.14 17.32
C THR A 176 23.03 1.45 16.69
N ILE A 177 23.97 2.39 16.59
CA ILE A 177 23.81 3.64 15.87
C ILE A 177 24.67 3.55 14.61
N ILE A 178 24.07 3.87 13.47
CA ILE A 178 24.74 4.02 12.18
C ILE A 178 24.48 5.45 11.72
N LYS A 179 25.53 6.24 11.53
CA LYS A 179 25.46 7.60 10.99
C LYS A 179 26.10 7.63 9.60
N ASN A 180 25.98 8.79 8.93
CA ASN A 180 26.73 9.10 7.71
C ASN A 180 28.23 8.78 7.83
N ASN A 181 28.86 8.45 6.70
CA ASN A 181 30.26 8.01 6.59
C ASN A 181 30.57 6.66 7.27
N ASP A 182 29.60 5.73 7.27
CA ASP A 182 29.76 4.37 7.84
C ASP A 182 30.26 4.34 9.29
N CYS A 183 29.87 5.39 10.03
CA CYS A 183 30.14 5.54 11.45
C CYS A 183 29.17 4.64 12.22
N ILE A 184 29.70 3.58 12.84
CA ILE A 184 28.98 2.58 13.61
C ILE A 184 29.44 2.66 15.07
N ALA A 185 28.47 2.84 15.96
CA ALA A 185 28.66 2.72 17.40
C ALA A 185 27.69 1.70 17.97
N LYS A 186 28.21 0.69 18.66
CA LYS A 186 27.44 -0.35 19.35
C LYS A 186 27.52 -0.15 20.85
N PHE A 187 26.37 -0.32 21.48
CA PHE A 187 26.18 -0.19 22.90
C PHE A 187 25.54 -1.48 23.43
N SER A 188 26.02 -1.93 24.59
CA SER A 188 25.24 -2.85 25.42
C SER A 188 24.12 -2.06 26.07
N ILE A 189 22.88 -2.54 25.96
CA ILE A 189 21.73 -1.89 26.57
C ILE A 189 21.09 -2.81 27.61
N GLU A 190 20.73 -2.21 28.74
CA GLU A 190 20.00 -2.84 29.82
C GLU A 190 18.83 -1.96 30.24
N PHE A 191 17.62 -2.51 30.17
CA PHE A 191 16.41 -1.91 30.70
C PHE A 191 16.06 -2.54 32.03
N THR A 192 15.74 -1.70 33.02
CA THR A 192 15.22 -2.13 34.33
C THR A 192 13.93 -1.39 34.64
N ARG A 193 13.03 -2.04 35.37
CA ARG A 193 11.80 -1.37 35.83
C ARG A 193 12.15 -0.20 36.75
N PRO A 194 11.46 0.95 36.64
CA PRO A 194 11.60 2.03 37.60
C PRO A 194 11.28 1.50 39.00
N SER A 195 12.22 1.67 39.93
CA SER A 195 12.00 1.32 41.33
C SER A 195 10.84 2.17 41.85
N ASN A 196 9.67 1.56 42.09
CA ASN A 196 8.62 2.17 42.90
C ASN A 196 9.12 2.23 44.34
N ARG A 197 9.96 3.22 44.67
CA ARG A 197 10.11 3.65 46.05
C ARG A 197 8.87 4.48 46.36
N THR A 198 7.78 3.79 46.74
CA THR A 198 6.71 4.41 47.51
C THR A 198 7.37 5.09 48.70
N LYS A 199 7.30 6.42 48.71
CA LYS A 199 7.70 7.25 49.83
C LYS A 199 6.47 7.59 50.63
#